data_AF-A0AAU9KNH6-F1
#
_entry.id   AF-A0AAU9KNH6-F1
#
_cell.length_a   1.000
_cell.length_b   1.000
_cell.length_c   1.000
_cell.angle_alpha   90.00
_cell.angle_beta   90.00
_cell.angle_gamma   90.00
#
_symmetry.space_group_name_H-M   'P 1'
#
loop_
_entity.id
_entity.type
_entity.pdbx_description
1 polymer ?
#
loop_
_entity_poly.entity_id
_entity_poly.type
_entity_poly.pdbx_seq_one_letter_code
_entity_poly.pdbx_strand_id
1 'polypeptide(L)'
;MGLLNYASLGIKLFTIATAIISFVLGATTIAGEVGYTSILVCIYLMLFSLIIICAEVSPYISGNYIARFFPFIESQLGKSLFMAVLASFCFGYEMGEYGFATGVLLFVSAALGVAISAVSRRSAQRESFKTQSQFYNDEDMYGS
;
A
#
# COMPACT_ATOMS: atom_id res chain seq x y z
N MET A 1 -21.88 6.46 2.29
CA MET A 1 -20.55 7.12 2.22
C MET A 1 -19.70 6.92 3.49
N GLY A 2 -20.27 6.89 4.71
CA GLY A 2 -19.48 6.74 5.95
C GLY A 2 -18.64 5.45 6.04
N LEU A 3 -19.21 4.27 5.79
CA LEU A 3 -18.53 2.98 6.02
C LEU A 3 -17.25 2.78 5.17
N LEU A 4 -17.24 3.31 3.94
CA LEU A 4 -16.12 3.21 3.01
C LEU A 4 -14.96 4.12 3.42
N ASN A 5 -15.26 5.29 4.00
CA ASN A 5 -14.25 6.18 4.58
C ASN A 5 -13.62 5.59 5.84
N TYR A 6 -14.42 4.97 6.73
CA TYR A 6 -13.88 4.30 7.91
C TYR A 6 -13.01 3.08 7.54
N ALA A 7 -13.43 2.29 6.56
CA ALA A 7 -12.63 1.17 6.05
C ALA A 7 -11.30 1.67 5.47
N SER A 8 -11.33 2.69 4.60
CA SER A 8 -10.12 3.28 4.00
C SER A 8 -9.14 3.77 5.07
N LEU A 9 -9.63 4.49 6.09
CA LEU A 9 -8.80 5.00 7.18
C LEU A 9 -8.22 3.88 8.05
N GLY A 10 -9.01 2.83 8.32
CA GLY A 10 -8.54 1.65 9.05
C GLY A 10 -7.39 0.94 8.34
N ILE A 11 -7.48 0.77 7.02
CA ILE A 11 -6.39 0.17 6.24
C ILE A 11 -5.17 1.08 6.18
N LYS A 12 -5.33 2.41 6.07
CA LYS A 12 -4.18 3.33 6.16
C LYS A 12 -3.42 3.17 7.47
N LEU A 13 -4.15 3.18 8.60
CA LEU A 13 -3.55 2.98 9.91
C LEU A 13 -2.87 1.61 10.05
N PHE A 14 -3.53 0.55 9.57
CA PHE A 14 -2.96 -0.80 9.57
C PHE A 14 -1.68 -0.87 8.73
N THR A 15 -1.68 -0.23 7.57
CA THR A 15 -0.55 -0.17 6.64
C THR A 15 0.64 0.56 7.27
N ILE A 16 0.38 1.71 7.91
CA ILE A 16 1.40 2.46 8.64
C ILE A 16 1.95 1.63 9.81
N ALA A 17 1.09 1.01 10.61
CA ALA A 17 1.51 0.17 11.73
C ALA A 17 2.40 -1.00 11.26
N THR A 18 2.02 -1.66 10.17
CA THR A 18 2.80 -2.78 9.59
C THR A 18 4.16 -2.30 9.08
N ALA A 19 4.21 -1.14 8.44
CA ALA A 19 5.46 -0.53 7.98
C ALA A 19 6.37 -0.13 9.15
N ILE A 20 5.81 0.40 10.24
CA ILE A 20 6.58 0.71 11.46
C ILE A 20 7.16 -0.56 12.08
N ILE A 21 6.36 -1.62 12.21
CA ILE A 21 6.84 -2.91 12.74
C ILE A 21 7.97 -3.44 11.85
N SER A 22 7.81 -3.40 10.53
CA SER A 22 8.83 -3.85 9.57
C SER A 22 10.12 -3.02 9.65
N PHE A 23 10.01 -1.71 9.88
CA PHE A 23 11.15 -0.82 10.09
C PHE A 23 11.91 -1.16 11.37
N VAL A 24 11.18 -1.32 12.49
CA VAL A 24 11.79 -1.68 13.78
C VAL A 24 12.47 -3.04 13.68
N LEU A 25 11.82 -4.01 13.02
CA LEU A 25 12.41 -5.33 12.81
C LEU A 25 13.70 -5.26 12.01
N GLY A 26 13.71 -4.53 10.89
CA GLY A 26 14.93 -4.31 10.10
C GLY A 26 16.05 -3.71 10.95
N ALA A 27 15.75 -2.73 11.80
CA ALA A 27 16.73 -2.12 12.69
C ALA A 27 17.26 -3.09 13.76
N THR A 28 16.39 -3.88 14.40
CA THR A 28 16.82 -4.86 15.42
C THR A 28 17.62 -6.00 14.81
N THR A 29 17.29 -6.41 13.59
CA THR A 29 18.01 -7.49 12.91
C THR A 29 19.43 -7.04 12.53
N ILE A 30 19.62 -5.80 12.05
CA ILE A 30 20.96 -5.24 11.79
C ILE A 30 21.84 -5.22 13.06
N ALA A 31 21.25 -4.91 14.22
CA ALA A 31 21.98 -4.89 15.48
C ALA A 31 22.38 -6.29 15.99
N GLY A 32 21.78 -7.36 15.46
CA GLY A 32 21.96 -8.74 15.90
C GLY A 32 23.09 -9.54 15.22
N GLU A 33 24.03 -8.88 14.53
CA GLU A 33 25.16 -9.53 13.82
C GLU A 33 24.74 -10.63 12.81
N VAL A 34 23.82 -10.30 11.90
CA VAL A 34 23.47 -11.17 10.76
C VAL A 34 24.47 -11.04 9.62
N GLY A 35 24.51 -12.04 8.73
CA GLY A 35 25.34 -12.03 7.53
C GLY A 35 25.14 -10.79 6.66
N TYR A 36 26.16 -10.45 5.87
CA TYR A 36 26.16 -9.26 4.99
C TYR A 36 24.92 -9.18 4.06
N THR A 37 24.41 -10.32 3.59
CA THR A 37 23.21 -10.43 2.77
C THR A 37 21.94 -10.02 3.51
N SER A 38 21.77 -10.46 4.76
CA SER A 38 20.59 -10.12 5.57
C SER A 38 20.61 -8.65 5.98
N ILE A 39 21.78 -8.07 6.22
CA ILE A 39 21.93 -6.62 6.48
C ILE A 39 21.45 -5.79 5.28
N LEU A 40 21.85 -6.15 4.06
CA LEU A 40 21.38 -5.46 2.85
C LEU A 40 19.86 -5.53 2.73
N VAL A 41 19.27 -6.72 2.92
CA VAL A 41 17.81 -6.90 2.88
C VAL A 41 17.12 -6.06 3.95
N CYS A 42 17.66 -5.99 5.17
CA CYS A 42 17.12 -5.16 6.25
C CYS A 42 17.16 -3.66 5.94
N ILE A 43 18.25 -3.17 5.32
CA ILE A 43 18.37 -1.78 4.89
C ILE A 43 17.31 -1.45 3.84
N TYR A 44 17.09 -2.34 2.86
CA TYR A 44 16.01 -2.17 1.89
C TYR A 44 14.64 -2.18 2.57
N LEU A 45 14.38 -3.13 3.47
CA LEU A 45 13.14 -3.19 4.26
C LEU A 45 12.88 -1.90 5.03
N MET A 46 13.90 -1.35 5.69
CA MET A 46 13.80 -0.08 6.40
C MET A 46 13.51 1.09 5.45
N LEU A 47 14.28 1.24 4.37
CA LEU A 47 14.09 2.32 3.39
C LEU A 47 12.70 2.28 2.78
N PHE A 48 12.26 1.10 2.37
CA PHE A 48 10.96 0.93 1.75
C PHE A 48 9.79 1.08 2.71
N SER A 49 9.95 0.65 3.97
CA SER A 49 8.99 0.92 5.02
C SER A 49 8.87 2.43 5.29
N LEU A 50 9.98 3.16 5.27
CA LEU A 50 9.99 4.62 5.42
C LEU A 50 9.24 5.30 4.26
N ILE A 51 9.50 4.87 3.02
CA ILE A 51 8.81 5.38 1.83
C ILE A 51 7.29 5.17 1.94
N ILE A 52 6.86 3.98 2.39
CA ILE A 52 5.44 3.66 2.62
C ILE A 52 4.83 4.58 3.68
N ILE A 53 5.52 4.78 4.82
CA ILE A 53 5.05 5.66 5.89
C ILE A 53 4.90 7.08 5.36
N CYS A 54 5.91 7.62 4.68
CA CYS A 54 5.86 8.95 4.07
C CYS A 54 4.70 9.08 3.07
N ALA A 55 4.47 8.05 2.26
CA ALA A 55 3.41 8.03 1.25
C ALA A 55 1.99 7.92 1.84
N GLU A 56 1.82 7.36 3.04
CA GLU A 56 0.53 7.29 3.73
C GLU A 56 0.25 8.48 4.65
N VAL A 57 1.29 9.03 5.30
CA VAL A 57 1.17 10.20 6.19
C VAL A 57 0.93 11.48 5.40
N SER A 58 1.59 11.65 4.24
CA SER A 58 1.46 12.87 3.44
C SER A 58 1.32 12.55 1.94
N PRO A 59 0.12 12.73 1.36
CA PRO A 59 -0.08 12.55 -0.07
C PRO A 59 0.75 13.55 -0.91
N TYR A 60 1.02 14.75 -0.36
CA TYR A 60 1.86 15.78 -0.99
C TYR A 60 3.31 15.34 -1.17
N ILE A 61 3.88 14.66 -0.17
CA ILE A 61 5.26 14.13 -0.27
C ILE A 61 5.31 13.04 -1.32
N SER A 62 4.27 12.21 -1.39
CA SER A 62 4.21 11.13 -2.37
C SER A 62 4.19 11.64 -3.82
N GLY A 63 3.34 12.62 -4.13
CA GLY A 63 3.18 13.12 -5.50
C GLY A 63 4.37 13.95 -6.01
N ASN A 64 4.99 14.75 -5.13
CA ASN A 64 6.07 15.65 -5.57
C ASN A 64 7.46 15.01 -5.57
N TYR A 65 7.74 14.13 -4.59
CA TYR A 65 9.08 13.59 -4.38
C TYR A 65 9.16 12.10 -4.70
N ILE A 66 8.23 11.29 -4.18
CA ILE A 66 8.31 9.83 -4.31
C ILE A 66 7.90 9.37 -5.72
N ALA A 67 6.85 9.96 -6.30
CA ALA A 67 6.34 9.58 -7.62
C ALA A 67 7.36 9.82 -8.75
N ARG A 68 8.33 10.73 -8.55
CA ARG A 68 9.44 10.93 -9.51
C ARG A 68 10.38 9.74 -9.60
N PHE A 69 10.59 9.01 -8.50
CA PHE A 69 11.46 7.84 -8.45
C PHE A 69 10.67 6.54 -8.57
N PHE A 70 9.47 6.50 -8.00
CA PHE A 70 8.57 5.35 -7.98
C PHE A 70 7.15 5.76 -8.35
N PRO A 71 6.85 5.94 -9.66
CA PRO A 71 5.52 6.36 -10.11
C PRO A 71 4.42 5.36 -9.69
N PHE A 72 4.78 4.09 -9.49
CA PHE A 72 3.86 3.05 -9.07
C PHE A 72 3.31 3.24 -7.65
N ILE A 73 4.04 3.96 -6.78
CA ILE A 73 3.62 4.24 -5.40
C ILE A 73 2.44 5.22 -5.34
N GLU A 74 2.18 5.98 -6.40
CA GLU A 74 1.01 6.86 -6.43
C GLU A 74 -0.31 6.08 -6.48
N SER A 75 -0.27 4.87 -7.03
CA SER A 75 -1.43 3.98 -7.11
C SER A 75 -1.54 3.05 -5.89
N GLN A 76 -2.74 2.91 -5.34
CA GLN A 76 -3.03 1.94 -4.26
C GLN A 76 -2.57 0.52 -4.62
N LEU A 77 -2.78 0.13 -5.89
CA LEU A 77 -2.45 -1.18 -6.42
C LEU A 77 -0.94 -1.41 -6.48
N GLY A 78 -0.17 -0.40 -6.90
CA GLY A 78 1.29 -0.45 -6.91
C GLY A 78 1.87 -0.50 -5.50
N LYS A 79 1.33 0.27 -4.54
CA LYS A 79 1.69 0.16 -3.12
C LYS A 79 1.48 -1.26 -2.57
N SER A 80 0.34 -1.88 -2.89
CA SER A 80 0.03 -3.24 -2.44
C SER A 80 0.94 -4.30 -3.07
N LEU A 81 1.19 -4.21 -4.37
CA LEU A 81 2.16 -5.08 -5.04
C LEU A 81 3.56 -4.93 -4.44
N PHE A 82 3.94 -3.70 -4.15
CA PHE A 82 5.22 -3.40 -3.54
C PHE A 82 5.35 -4.02 -2.14
N MET A 83 4.30 -3.97 -1.32
CA MET A 83 4.26 -4.68 -0.03
C MET A 83 4.34 -6.19 -0.17
N ALA A 84 3.70 -6.77 -1.19
CA ALA A 84 3.81 -8.21 -1.45
C ALA A 84 5.25 -8.63 -1.81
N VAL A 85 5.96 -7.78 -2.57
CA VAL A 85 7.39 -8.00 -2.86
C VAL A 85 8.23 -7.87 -1.59
N LEU A 86 7.98 -6.86 -0.75
CA LEU A 86 8.67 -6.74 0.55
C LEU A 86 8.43 -7.94 1.46
N ALA A 87 7.19 -8.44 1.51
CA ALA A 87 6.84 -9.63 2.26
C ALA A 87 7.65 -10.86 1.83
N SER A 88 7.94 -10.99 0.52
CA SER A 88 8.75 -12.10 0.02
C SER A 88 10.18 -12.10 0.57
N PHE A 89 10.76 -10.92 0.81
CA PHE A 89 12.10 -10.81 1.42
C PHE A 89 12.11 -11.19 2.90
N CYS A 90 10.99 -11.02 3.60
CA CYS A 90 10.84 -11.41 5.00
C CYS A 90 10.75 -12.93 5.21
N PHE A 91 10.46 -13.72 4.17
CA PHE A 91 10.41 -15.19 4.23
C PHE A 91 11.77 -15.88 4.07
N GLY A 92 12.86 -15.11 4.00
CA GLY A 92 14.21 -15.67 4.00
C GLY A 92 14.51 -16.40 5.32
N TYR A 93 15.15 -17.57 5.24
CA TYR A 93 15.55 -18.37 6.42
C TYR A 93 16.37 -17.55 7.43
N GLU A 94 17.17 -16.59 6.96
CA GLU A 94 18.01 -15.73 7.79
C GLU A 94 17.23 -14.75 8.69
N MET A 95 15.95 -14.48 8.38
CA MET A 95 15.12 -13.57 9.17
C MET A 95 14.41 -14.25 10.36
N GLY A 96 14.45 -15.57 10.44
CA GLY A 96 13.86 -16.34 11.53
C GLY A 96 12.34 -16.14 11.70
N GLU A 97 11.84 -16.46 12.89
CA GLU A 97 10.41 -16.42 13.21
C GLU A 97 9.82 -15.00 13.15
N TYR A 98 10.62 -14.00 13.54
CA TYR A 98 10.25 -12.59 13.52
C TYR A 98 10.03 -12.08 12.09
N GLY A 99 10.90 -12.47 11.16
CA GLY A 99 10.75 -12.20 9.73
C GLY A 99 9.50 -12.84 9.16
N PHE A 100 9.25 -14.10 9.50
CA PHE A 100 8.05 -14.80 9.04
C PHE A 100 6.77 -14.08 9.47
N ALA A 101 6.67 -13.68 10.74
CA ALA A 101 5.51 -12.97 11.26
C ALA A 101 5.28 -11.60 10.57
N THR A 102 6.35 -10.83 10.32
CA THR A 102 6.26 -9.56 9.59
C THR A 102 5.92 -9.77 8.12
N GLY A 103 6.49 -10.78 7.48
CA GLY A 103 6.18 -11.17 6.10
C GLY A 103 4.68 -11.48 5.94
N VAL A 104 4.10 -12.25 6.87
CA VAL A 104 2.66 -12.53 6.86
C VAL A 104 1.84 -11.25 7.02
N LEU A 105 2.21 -10.36 7.95
CA LEU A 105 1.51 -9.09 8.15
C LEU A 105 1.55 -8.19 6.90
N LEU A 106 2.70 -8.11 6.22
CA LEU A 106 2.85 -7.38 4.97
C LEU A 106 2.04 -8.02 3.82
N PHE A 107 1.92 -9.35 3.82
CA PHE A 107 1.10 -10.04 2.82
C PHE A 107 -0.40 -9.77 3.03
N VAL A 108 -0.85 -9.75 4.28
CA VAL A 108 -2.23 -9.41 4.64
C VAL A 108 -2.54 -7.95 4.30
N SER A 109 -1.63 -7.01 4.59
CA SER A 109 -1.80 -5.60 4.21
C SER A 109 -1.84 -5.41 2.70
N ALA A 110 -1.00 -6.13 1.94
CA ALA A 110 -1.04 -6.15 0.49
C ALA A 110 -2.39 -6.68 -0.03
N ALA A 111 -2.87 -7.81 0.49
CA ALA A 111 -4.15 -8.40 0.10
C ALA A 111 -5.33 -7.44 0.38
N LEU A 112 -5.35 -6.80 1.54
CA LEU A 112 -6.36 -5.81 1.91
C LEU A 112 -6.31 -4.58 0.99
N GLY A 113 -5.11 -4.09 0.66
CA GLY A 113 -4.93 -2.96 -0.24
C GLY A 113 -5.41 -3.25 -1.67
N VAL A 114 -5.16 -4.46 -2.20
CA VAL A 114 -5.69 -4.90 -3.49
C VAL A 114 -7.21 -5.01 -3.46
N ALA A 115 -7.78 -5.61 -2.40
CA ALA A 115 -9.22 -5.77 -2.25
C ALA A 115 -9.96 -4.42 -2.28
N ILE A 116 -9.43 -3.40 -1.59
CA ILE A 116 -10.01 -2.05 -1.61
C ILE A 116 -9.81 -1.38 -2.96
N SER A 117 -8.65 -1.56 -3.60
CA SER A 117 -8.43 -1.00 -4.93
C SER A 117 -9.44 -1.56 -5.93
N ALA A 118 -9.74 -2.87 -5.85
CA ALA A 118 -10.78 -3.51 -6.65
C ALA A 118 -12.18 -2.98 -6.33
N VAL A 119 -12.51 -2.76 -5.06
CA VAL A 119 -13.80 -2.19 -4.63
C VAL A 119 -13.92 -0.72 -5.07
N SER A 120 -12.89 0.10 -4.85
CA SER A 120 -12.84 1.51 -5.25
C SER A 120 -13.00 1.68 -6.77
N ARG A 121 -12.33 0.84 -7.57
CA ARG A 121 -12.48 0.83 -9.03
C ARG A 121 -13.92 0.50 -9.45
N ARG A 122 -14.56 -0.47 -8.79
CA ARG A 122 -15.97 -0.82 -9.05
C ARG A 122 -16.93 0.32 -8.71
N SER A 123 -16.69 1.07 -7.63
CA SER A 123 -17.49 2.24 -7.28
C SER A 123 -17.28 3.41 -8.26
N ALA A 124 -16.03 3.70 -8.66
CA ALA A 124 -15.74 4.75 -9.64
C ALA A 124 -16.38 4.46 -11.00
N GLN A 125 -16.32 3.20 -11.47
CA GLN A 125 -16.96 2.78 -12.71
C GLN A 125 -18.49 2.89 -12.66
N ARG A 126 -19.09 2.68 -11.47
CA ARG A 126 -20.54 2.85 -11.24
C ARG A 126 -20.99 4.31 -11.30
N GLU A 127 -20.16 5.25 -10.86
CA GLU A 127 -20.47 6.67 -10.94
C GLU A 127 -20.35 7.19 -12.37
N SER A 128 -19.28 6.84 -13.10
CA SER A 128 -19.15 7.23 -14.52
C SER A 128 -20.32 6.74 -15.38
N PHE A 129 -20.81 5.54 -15.12
CA PHE A 129 -21.98 5.01 -15.82
C PHE A 129 -23.27 5.79 -15.51
N LYS A 130 -23.46 6.23 -14.25
CA LYS A 130 -24.61 7.06 -13.87
C LYS A 130 -24.56 8.44 -14.52
N THR A 131 -23.41 9.11 -14.49
CA THR A 131 -23.25 10.44 -15.11
C THR A 131 -23.51 10.38 -16.61
N GLN A 132 -23.01 9.35 -17.29
CA GLN A 132 -23.23 9.17 -18.72
C GLN A 132 -24.71 8.88 -19.06
N SER A 133 -25.41 8.10 -18.22
CA SER A 133 -26.85 7.87 -18.40
C SER A 133 -27.73 9.09 -18.09
N GLN A 134 -27.29 10.01 -17.22
CA GLN A 134 -28.00 11.28 -17.00
C GLN A 134 -27.84 12.22 -18.19
N PHE A 135 -26.63 12.33 -18.74
CA PHE A 135 -26.36 13.18 -19.90
C PHE A 135 -27.21 12.76 -21.12
N TYR A 136 -27.39 11.45 -21.32
CA TYR A 136 -28.20 10.92 -22.41
C TYR A 136 -29.71 11.19 -22.22
N ASN A 137 -30.23 11.09 -20.99
CA ASN A 137 -31.64 11.39 -20.71
C ASN A 137 -31.99 12.89 -20.76
N ASP A 138 -31.02 13.77 -20.50
CA ASP A 138 -31.23 15.23 -20.62
C ASP A 138 -31.29 15.70 -22.09
N GLU A 139 -30.54 15.07 -23.01
CA GLU A 139 -30.62 15.39 -24.45
C GLU A 139 -31.98 15.00 -25.07
N ASP A 140 -32.60 13.93 -24.58
CA ASP A 140 -33.92 13.48 -25.04
C ASP A 140 -35.09 14.36 -24.54
N MET A 141 -34.90 15.15 -23.47
CA MET A 141 -35.94 16.07 -22.93
C MET A 141 -36.05 17.41 -23.66
N TYR A 142 -34.98 17.87 -24.33
CA TYR A 142 -34.96 19.15 -25.06
C TYR A 142 -35.13 18.98 -26.58
N GLY A 143 -35.26 17.75 -27.06
CA GLY A 143 -35.32 17.40 -28.49
C GLY A 143 -36.72 17.15 -29.08
N SER A 144 -37.82 17.48 -28.39
CA SER A 144 -39.20 17.32 -28.89
C SER A 144 -39.94 18.64 -28.98
#